data_AF-A0A972WC24-F1
#
_entry.id   AF-A0A972WC24-F1
#
_cell.length_a   1.000
_cell.length_b   1.000
_cell.length_c   1.000
_cell.angle_alpha   90.00
_cell.angle_beta   90.00
_cell.angle_gamma   90.00
#
_symmetry.space_group_name_H-M   'P 1'
#
loop_
_entity.id
_entity.type
_entity.pdbx_description
1 polymer ?
#
loop_
_entity_poly.entity_id
_entity_poly.type
_entity_poly.pdbx_seq_one_letter_code
_entity_poly.pdbx_strand_id
1 'polypeptide(L)'
;MDAKDSKYTTDALIAEDIDAYLEAHQHKSMLRFITCGSVDDGKSTLIGCLLYDSKMIFEDQLAALEADSKKIGTQGQNIDFALLVDGLAAEREQGITIDVAYRFFATEKRKFIVADTPGHEQYTRNMVTGASTADVAVILID
;
A
#
# COMPACT_ATOMS: atom_id res chain seq x y z
N MET A 1 -15.41 6.97 31.05
CA MET A 1 -13.93 7.13 30.94
C MET A 1 -13.44 5.71 30.79
N ASP A 2 -13.55 5.19 29.57
CA ASP A 2 -13.56 3.76 29.31
C ASP A 2 -12.41 3.44 28.37
N ALA A 3 -11.28 3.08 28.99
CA ALA A 3 -10.17 2.46 28.32
C ALA A 3 -10.48 0.97 28.19
N LYS A 4 -10.65 0.49 26.95
CA LYS A 4 -10.33 -0.89 26.50
C LYS A 4 -10.82 -1.09 25.07
N ASP A 5 -9.86 -1.20 24.15
CA ASP A 5 -9.78 -2.27 23.15
C ASP A 5 -8.53 -2.05 22.29
N SER A 6 -7.36 -2.26 22.88
CA SER A 6 -6.15 -2.48 22.09
C SER A 6 -6.24 -3.90 21.51
N LYS A 7 -6.72 -4.04 20.28
CA LYS A 7 -6.80 -5.31 19.54
C LYS A 7 -5.43 -5.76 18.98
N TYR A 8 -4.37 -5.57 19.75
CA TYR A 8 -3.10 -6.24 19.46
C TYR A 8 -3.07 -7.56 20.23
N THR A 9 -3.63 -8.60 19.61
CA THR A 9 -3.42 -9.96 20.10
C THR A 9 -1.98 -10.33 19.76
N THR A 10 -1.10 -10.34 20.76
CA THR A 10 0.26 -10.89 20.61
C THR A 10 0.14 -12.30 20.05
N ASP A 11 0.86 -12.56 18.96
CA ASP A 11 0.88 -13.89 18.34
C ASP A 11 1.27 -14.92 19.41
N ALA A 12 0.48 -15.98 19.60
CA ALA A 12 0.64 -16.90 20.73
C ALA A 12 2.07 -17.51 20.78
N LEU A 13 2.70 -17.61 19.60
CA LEU A 13 4.08 -18.04 19.40
C LEU A 13 5.10 -17.11 20.09
N ILE A 14 4.85 -15.80 20.20
CA ILE A 14 5.78 -14.87 20.88
C ILE A 14 5.87 -15.19 22.38
N ALA A 15 4.78 -15.66 22.98
CA ALA A 15 4.72 -15.96 24.41
C ALA A 15 5.20 -17.38 24.74
N GLU A 16 5.03 -18.32 23.81
CA GLU A 16 5.31 -19.75 24.03
C GLU A 16 6.67 -20.19 23.46
N ASP A 17 7.08 -19.66 22.31
CA ASP A 17 8.32 -20.04 21.61
C ASP A 17 8.85 -18.91 20.70
N ILE A 18 9.68 -18.05 21.30
CA ILE A 18 10.30 -16.91 20.63
C ILE A 18 11.21 -17.35 19.48
N ASP A 19 11.91 -18.47 19.61
CA ASP A 19 12.85 -18.94 18.59
C ASP A 19 12.10 -19.42 17.34
N ALA A 20 11.02 -20.19 17.52
CA ALA A 20 10.13 -20.57 16.42
C ALA A 20 9.48 -19.36 15.73
N TYR A 21 9.09 -18.34 16.51
CA TYR A 21 8.57 -17.08 15.96
C TYR A 21 9.61 -16.34 15.11
N LEU A 22 10.85 -16.22 15.62
CA LEU A 22 11.95 -15.58 14.90
C LEU A 22 12.30 -16.32 13.61
N GLU A 23 12.36 -17.65 13.66
CA GLU A 23 12.67 -18.49 12.50
C GLU A 23 11.59 -18.38 11.41
N ALA A 24 10.31 -18.38 11.81
CA ALA A 24 9.18 -18.17 10.90
C ALA A 24 9.18 -16.78 10.23
N HIS A 25 9.76 -15.76 10.89
CA HIS A 25 9.82 -14.39 10.36
C HIS A 25 11.11 -14.04 9.63
N GLN A 26 12.23 -14.70 9.94
CA GLN A 26 13.53 -14.45 9.31
C GLN A 26 13.58 -14.94 7.86
N HIS A 27 12.95 -16.08 7.55
CA HIS A 27 13.07 -16.72 6.24
C HIS A 27 11.91 -16.45 5.25
N LYS A 28 11.02 -15.49 5.56
CA LYS A 28 9.93 -15.15 4.64
C LYS A 28 10.49 -14.66 3.30
N SER A 29 10.12 -15.36 2.23
CA SER A 29 10.43 -14.94 0.85
C SER A 29 9.90 -13.53 0.56
N MET A 30 10.54 -12.85 -0.40
CA MET A 30 10.15 -11.51 -0.86
C MET A 30 9.69 -11.60 -2.30
N LEU A 31 8.56 -10.97 -2.63
CA LEU A 31 8.10 -10.78 -4.00
C LEU A 31 8.04 -9.30 -4.34
N ARG A 32 8.64 -8.90 -5.46
CA ARG A 32 8.50 -7.54 -6.00
C ARG A 32 7.47 -7.57 -7.13
N PHE A 33 6.47 -6.71 -7.07
CA PHE A 33 5.51 -6.58 -8.16
C PHE A 33 5.15 -5.13 -8.44
N ILE A 34 4.65 -4.87 -9.64
CA ILE A 34 4.11 -3.56 -10.02
C ILE A 34 2.60 -3.64 -10.25
N THR A 35 1.90 -2.53 -10.09
CA THR A 35 0.59 -2.30 -10.71
C THR A 35 0.79 -1.49 -11.98
N CYS A 36 0.12 -1.86 -13.07
CA CYS A 36 0.09 -1.11 -14.31
C CYS A 36 -1.29 -1.21 -14.98
N GLY A 37 -1.57 -0.30 -15.91
CA GLY A 37 -2.92 -0.06 -16.45
C GLY A 37 -3.09 1.39 -16.88
N SER A 38 -4.19 1.70 -17.56
CA SER A 38 -4.56 3.03 -18.03
C SER A 38 -4.79 4.02 -16.88
N VAL A 39 -4.95 5.29 -17.22
CA VAL A 39 -5.47 6.32 -16.30
C VAL A 39 -6.85 5.87 -15.82
N ASP A 40 -7.15 6.10 -14.54
CA ASP A 40 -8.42 5.77 -13.87
C ASP A 40 -8.76 4.28 -13.66
N ASP A 41 -7.90 3.33 -14.07
CA ASP A 41 -8.10 1.88 -13.79
C ASP A 41 -7.98 1.48 -12.31
N GLY A 42 -7.82 2.43 -11.37
CA GLY A 42 -7.83 2.15 -9.93
C GLY A 42 -6.55 1.53 -9.35
N LYS A 43 -5.39 1.69 -10.00
CA LYS A 43 -4.09 1.13 -9.57
C LYS A 43 -3.70 1.52 -8.14
N SER A 44 -3.66 2.81 -7.85
CA SER A 44 -3.29 3.35 -6.54
C SER A 44 -4.33 2.99 -5.48
N THR A 45 -5.61 2.94 -5.86
CA THR A 45 -6.70 2.48 -5.00
C THR A 45 -6.51 1.03 -4.58
N LEU A 46 -6.20 0.13 -5.52
CA LEU A 46 -5.92 -1.28 -5.21
C LEU A 46 -4.75 -1.41 -4.23
N ILE A 47 -3.65 -0.67 -4.46
CA ILE A 47 -2.50 -0.70 -3.55
C ILE A 47 -2.89 -0.20 -2.17
N GLY A 48 -3.61 0.91 -2.07
CA GLY A 48 -4.04 1.44 -0.78
C GLY A 48 -4.97 0.48 -0.03
N CYS A 49 -5.86 -0.24 -0.73
CA CYS A 49 -6.66 -1.32 -0.14
C CYS A 49 -5.79 -2.47 0.38
N LEU A 50 -4.78 -2.92 -0.39
CA LEU A 50 -3.86 -3.98 0.05
C LEU A 50 -3.06 -3.55 1.30
N LEU A 51 -2.62 -2.29 1.35
CA LEU A 51 -1.92 -1.74 2.50
C LEU A 51 -2.81 -1.71 3.74
N TYR A 52 -4.06 -1.28 3.57
CA TYR A 52 -5.08 -1.28 4.63
C TYR A 52 -5.35 -2.69 5.15
N ASP A 53 -5.64 -3.64 4.25
CA ASP A 53 -5.96 -5.03 4.59
C ASP A 53 -4.79 -5.76 5.25
N SER A 54 -3.55 -5.40 4.90
CA SER A 54 -2.35 -5.96 5.52
C SER A 54 -2.14 -5.52 6.98
N LYS A 55 -3.00 -4.65 7.52
CA LYS A 55 -2.91 -4.05 8.88
C LYS A 55 -1.56 -3.37 9.16
N MET A 56 -0.86 -2.95 8.10
CA MET A 56 0.42 -2.25 8.20
C MET A 56 0.27 -0.75 8.40
N ILE A 57 -0.96 -0.23 8.34
CA ILE A 57 -1.26 1.18 8.60
C ILE A 57 -1.57 1.33 10.08
N PHE A 58 -0.72 2.08 10.78
CA PHE A 58 -0.95 2.44 12.18
C PHE A 58 -2.20 3.34 12.30
N GLU A 59 -2.94 3.23 13.41
CA GLU A 59 -4.23 3.93 13.61
C GLU A 59 -4.13 5.46 13.46
N ASP A 60 -2.97 6.04 13.79
CA ASP A 60 -2.65 7.45 13.63
C ASP A 60 -2.53 7.86 12.15
N GLN A 61 -1.92 7.01 11.32
CA GLN A 61 -1.88 7.22 9.86
C GLN A 61 -3.26 7.08 9.22
N LEU A 62 -4.08 6.14 9.72
CA LEU A 62 -5.46 5.99 9.26
C LEU A 62 -6.31 7.22 9.61
N ALA A 63 -6.18 7.76 10.83
CA ALA A 63 -6.89 8.97 11.24
C ALA A 63 -6.47 10.21 10.44
N ALA A 64 -5.18 10.34 10.09
CA ALA A 64 -4.70 11.39 9.20
C ALA A 64 -5.29 11.23 7.79
N LEU A 65 -5.31 10.00 7.26
CA LEU A 65 -5.89 9.69 5.97
C LEU A 65 -7.40 10.01 5.91
N GLU A 66 -8.16 9.68 6.95
CA GLU A 66 -9.58 10.03 7.06
C GLU A 66 -9.80 11.55 7.05
N ALA A 67 -8.94 12.29 7.75
CA ALA A 67 -9.02 13.75 7.80
C ALA A 67 -8.68 14.39 6.43
N ASP A 68 -7.70 13.84 5.72
CA ASP A 68 -7.29 14.31 4.40
C ASP A 68 -8.32 13.91 3.33
N SER A 69 -8.87 12.69 3.41
CA SER A 69 -9.95 12.23 2.53
C SER A 69 -11.18 13.13 2.62
N LYS A 70 -11.56 13.58 3.83
CA LYS A 70 -12.68 14.52 4.01
C LYS A 70 -12.44 15.92 3.45
N LYS A 71 -11.18 16.33 3.31
CA LYS A 71 -10.82 17.68 2.85
C LYS A 71 -10.53 17.75 1.35
N ILE A 72 -9.90 16.71 0.81
CA ILE A 72 -9.28 16.72 -0.52
C ILE A 72 -9.57 15.42 -1.30
N GLY A 73 -10.23 14.43 -0.70
CA GLY A 73 -10.49 13.14 -1.32
C GLY A 73 -11.50 13.21 -2.46
N THR A 74 -11.33 12.32 -3.43
CA THR A 74 -12.20 12.19 -4.59
C THR A 74 -13.40 11.26 -4.33
N GLN A 75 -13.33 10.49 -3.23
CA GLN A 75 -14.30 9.48 -2.80
C GLN A 75 -15.40 10.02 -1.84
N GLY A 76 -15.50 11.35 -1.67
CA GLY A 76 -16.50 11.98 -0.82
C GLY A 76 -16.28 11.76 0.68
N GLN A 77 -17.18 11.02 1.35
CA GLN A 77 -17.07 10.70 2.78
C GLN A 77 -16.27 9.41 3.04
N ASN A 78 -15.94 8.65 1.98
CA ASN A 78 -15.18 7.41 2.10
C ASN A 78 -13.68 7.69 2.17
N ILE A 79 -12.93 6.75 2.73
CA ILE A 79 -11.47 6.81 2.78
C ILE A 79 -10.94 6.72 1.35
N ASP A 80 -10.17 7.72 0.94
CA ASP A 80 -9.50 7.74 -0.35
C ASP A 80 -8.13 7.06 -0.21
N PHE A 81 -8.10 5.76 -0.50
CA PHE A 81 -6.91 4.93 -0.33
C PHE A 81 -5.76 5.32 -1.27
N ALA A 82 -6.03 6.03 -2.38
CA ALA A 82 -4.97 6.51 -3.27
C ALA A 82 -4.05 7.52 -2.58
N LEU A 83 -4.57 8.30 -1.62
CA LEU A 83 -3.80 9.30 -0.87
C LEU A 83 -2.68 8.69 0.00
N LEU A 84 -2.77 7.39 0.34
CA LEU A 84 -1.67 6.67 1.02
C LEU A 84 -0.47 6.48 0.11
N VAL A 85 -0.71 6.41 -1.19
CA VAL A 85 0.25 5.99 -2.20
C VAL A 85 0.89 7.23 -2.85
N ASP A 86 0.13 8.31 -3.03
CA ASP A 86 0.60 9.58 -3.60
C ASP A 86 1.68 10.25 -2.75
N GLY A 87 2.88 10.38 -3.34
CA GLY A 87 4.07 10.90 -2.68
C GLY A 87 4.32 12.38 -2.95
N LEU A 88 3.85 12.90 -4.09
CA LEU A 88 4.10 14.28 -4.52
C LEU A 88 2.88 15.18 -4.31
N ALA A 89 3.11 16.44 -3.96
CA ALA A 89 2.04 17.44 -3.89
C ALA A 89 1.33 17.63 -5.23
N ALA A 90 2.09 17.54 -6.34
CA ALA A 90 1.54 17.64 -7.69
C ALA A 90 0.62 16.46 -8.06
N GLU A 91 0.90 15.26 -7.55
CA GLU A 91 0.03 14.08 -7.74
C GLU A 91 -1.33 14.33 -7.08
N ARG A 92 -1.32 14.87 -5.85
CA ARG A 92 -2.54 15.20 -5.09
C ARG A 92 -3.35 16.32 -5.73
N GLU A 93 -2.68 17.33 -6.30
CA GLU A 93 -3.35 18.45 -6.97
C GLU A 93 -4.03 18.01 -8.28
N GLN A 94 -3.40 17.09 -9.02
CA GLN A 94 -3.88 16.63 -10.32
C GLN A 94 -4.73 15.36 -10.24
N GLY A 95 -4.71 14.65 -9.12
CA GLY A 95 -5.40 13.36 -8.95
C GLY A 95 -4.82 12.24 -9.81
N ILE A 96 -3.52 12.28 -10.11
CA ILE A 96 -2.85 11.29 -10.95
C ILE A 96 -1.53 10.87 -10.31
N THR A 97 -1.13 9.62 -10.54
CA THR A 97 0.22 9.14 -10.25
C THR A 97 1.20 9.68 -11.32
N ILE A 98 2.30 10.29 -10.89
CA ILE A 98 3.33 10.89 -11.76
C ILE A 98 4.62 10.09 -11.66
N ASP A 99 5.06 9.76 -10.44
CA ASP A 99 6.29 9.02 -10.19
C ASP A 99 5.99 7.62 -9.65
N VAL A 100 7.00 6.77 -9.59
CA VAL A 100 6.86 5.42 -9.03
C VAL A 100 6.94 5.48 -7.53
N ALA A 101 5.87 5.07 -6.84
CA ALA A 101 5.85 4.96 -5.39
C ALA A 101 6.05 3.51 -4.93
N TYR A 102 7.13 3.25 -4.19
CA TYR A 102 7.39 1.92 -3.62
C TYR A 102 6.79 1.80 -2.23
N ARG A 103 6.06 0.71 -1.99
CA ARG A 103 5.44 0.38 -0.70
C ARG A 103 5.82 -1.02 -0.26
N PHE A 104 5.93 -1.19 1.04
CA PHE A 104 6.33 -2.44 1.67
C PHE A 104 5.17 -2.94 2.52
N PHE A 105 4.78 -4.19 2.31
CA PHE A 105 3.82 -4.86 3.19
C PHE A 105 4.18 -6.33 3.33
N ALA A 106 3.59 -6.99 4.31
CA ALA A 106 3.79 -8.41 4.51
C ALA A 106 2.48 -9.07 4.90
N THR A 107 2.36 -10.35 4.55
CA THR A 107 1.38 -11.25 5.12
C THR A 107 2.06 -12.16 6.13
N GLU A 108 1.29 -13.04 6.76
CA GLU A 108 1.83 -14.11 7.60
C GLU A 108 2.86 -14.97 6.85
N LYS A 109 2.75 -15.13 5.53
CA LYS A 109 3.55 -16.07 4.74
C LYS A 109 4.68 -15.44 3.93
N ARG A 110 4.57 -14.17 3.52
CA ARG A 110 5.49 -13.57 2.53
C ARG A 110 5.58 -12.05 2.68
N LYS A 111 6.75 -11.49 2.34
CA LYS A 111 7.01 -10.05 2.24
C LYS A 111 6.80 -9.58 0.80
N PHE A 112 6.31 -8.37 0.64
CA PHE A 112 6.00 -7.77 -0.65
C PHE A 112 6.62 -6.38 -0.77
N ILE A 113 7.13 -6.08 -1.96
CA ILE A 113 7.42 -4.72 -2.39
C ILE A 113 6.51 -4.48 -3.58
N VAL A 114 5.64 -3.49 -3.47
CA VAL A 114 4.77 -3.07 -4.57
C VAL A 114 5.22 -1.71 -5.08
N ALA A 115 5.31 -1.58 -6.39
CA ALA A 115 5.52 -0.31 -7.06
C ALA A 115 4.19 0.16 -7.67
N ASP A 116 3.67 1.28 -7.18
CA ASP A 116 2.59 1.99 -7.87
C ASP A 116 3.19 2.76 -9.04
N THR A 117 2.66 2.56 -10.24
CA THR A 117 3.20 3.16 -11.47
C THR A 117 2.18 4.03 -12.17
N PRO A 118 2.62 5.11 -12.85
CA PRO A 118 1.72 6.01 -13.54
C PRO A 118 1.06 5.35 -14.76
N GLY A 119 -0.21 5.69 -14.98
CA GLY A 119 -0.99 5.20 -16.14
C GLY A 119 -0.99 6.14 -17.36
N HIS A 120 -0.52 7.38 -17.19
CA HIS A 120 -0.54 8.38 -18.27
C HIS A 120 0.62 8.15 -19.25
N GLU A 121 0.37 8.23 -20.56
CA GLU A 121 1.38 7.95 -21.60
C GLU A 121 2.65 8.81 -21.45
N GLN A 122 2.47 10.06 -21.03
CA GLN A 122 3.56 11.02 -20.78
C GLN A 122 4.56 10.55 -19.71
N TYR A 123 4.15 9.65 -18.81
CA TYR A 123 4.97 9.09 -17.73
C TYR A 123 5.35 7.62 -17.94
N THR A 124 5.21 7.09 -19.16
CA THR A 124 5.58 5.70 -19.50
C THR A 124 7.02 5.36 -19.08
N ARG A 125 7.95 6.32 -19.16
CA ARG A 125 9.35 6.12 -18.72
C ARG A 125 9.46 5.79 -17.22
N ASN A 126 8.62 6.41 -16.41
CA ASN A 126 8.61 6.17 -14.97
C ASN A 126 8.06 4.77 -14.70
N MET A 127 6.95 4.38 -15.36
CA MET A 127 6.43 3.01 -15.27
C MET A 127 7.48 1.96 -15.67
N VAL A 128 8.21 2.17 -16.78
CA VAL A 128 9.28 1.26 -17.20
C VAL A 128 10.39 1.15 -16.14
N THR A 129 10.74 2.25 -15.47
CA THR A 129 11.70 2.24 -14.36
C THR A 129 11.19 1.36 -13.22
N GLY A 130 9.91 1.50 -12.82
CA GLY A 130 9.27 0.64 -11.82
C GLY A 130 9.28 -0.84 -12.23
N ALA A 131 8.88 -1.12 -13.47
CA ALA A 131 8.82 -2.46 -14.03
C ALA A 131 10.18 -3.16 -14.10
N SER A 132 11.26 -2.41 -14.30
CA SER A 132 12.61 -2.97 -14.45
C SER A 132 13.14 -3.72 -13.22
N THR A 133 12.52 -3.52 -12.05
CA THR A 133 12.94 -4.12 -10.78
C THR A 133 11.94 -5.15 -10.22
N ALA A 134 10.87 -5.43 -10.96
CA ALA A 134 9.78 -6.29 -10.50
C ALA A 134 9.86 -7.71 -11.07
N ASP A 135 9.38 -8.67 -10.29
CA ASP A 135 9.26 -10.08 -10.68
C ASP A 135 7.91 -10.36 -11.37
N VAL A 136 6.88 -9.58 -11.05
CA VAL A 136 5.49 -9.75 -11.50
C VAL A 136 4.87 -8.39 -11.85
N ALA A 137 4.03 -8.37 -12.88
CA ALA A 137 3.16 -7.23 -13.19
C ALA A 137 1.69 -7.59 -12.99
N VAL A 138 0.97 -6.74 -12.27
CA VAL A 138 -0.48 -6.81 -12.10
C VAL A 138 -1.09 -5.74 -13.01
N ILE A 139 -1.74 -6.19 -14.08
CA ILE A 139 -2.41 -5.30 -15.04
C ILE A 139 -3.85 -5.12 -14.58
N LEU A 140 -4.25 -3.88 -14.30
CA LEU A 140 -5.64 -3.50 -14.07
C LEU A 140 -6.25 -3.08 -15.40
N ILE A 141 -7.52 -3.45 -15.60
CA ILE A 141 -8.30 -3.21 -16.81
C ILE A 141 -9.73 -2.89 -16.36
N ASP A 142 -10.32 -1.84 -16.93
CA ASP A 142 -11.75 -1.51 -16.86
C ASP A 142 -12.58 -2.26 -17.92
#